data_AF-A0A9E5YFB5-F1
#
_entry.id   AF-A0A9E5YFB5-F1
#
_cell.length_a   1.000
_cell.length_b   1.000
_cell.length_c   1.000
_cell.angle_alpha   90.00
_cell.angle_beta   90.00
_cell.angle_gamma   90.00
#
_symmetry.space_group_name_H-M   'P 1'
#
loop_
_entity.id
_entity.type
_entity.pdbx_description
1 polymer ?
#
loop_
_entity_poly.entity_id
_entity_poly.type
_entity_poly.pdbx_seq_one_letter_code
_entity_poly.pdbx_strand_id
1 'polypeptide(L)' 'PYAVEVGSFTSEQELKKVEADLVQKNYIAYRIPAWKEEGKIRLLVGAFKTVKAAERQAVILQEIGLNPRVVRR' A
#
# COMPACT_ATOMS: atom_id res chain seq x y z
N PRO A 1 4.51 -0.73 -13.97
CA PRO A 1 4.12 0.51 -13.27
C PRO A 1 4.62 0.46 -11.81
N TYR A 2 4.64 1.56 -11.07
CA TYR A 2 5.10 1.58 -9.68
C TYR A 2 3.93 1.86 -8.74
N ALA A 3 3.95 1.25 -7.56
CA ALA A 3 2.95 1.47 -6.51
C ALA A 3 3.66 1.49 -5.16
N VAL A 4 2.97 2.00 -4.14
CA VAL A 4 3.47 1.98 -2.77
C VAL A 4 2.71 0.95 -1.96
N GLU A 5 3.37 -0.12 -1.55
CA GLU A 5 2.82 -1.15 -0.66
C GLU A 5 2.87 -0.66 0.78
N VAL A 6 1.72 -0.55 1.43
CA VAL A 6 1.61 -0.14 2.83
C VAL A 6 1.73 -1.34 3.77
N GLY A 7 1.38 -2.53 3.28
CA GLY A 7 1.52 -3.77 4.03
C GLY A 7 0.96 -4.97 3.28
N SER A 8 1.25 -6.15 3.83
CA SER A 8 0.73 -7.44 3.38
C SER A 8 -0.01 -8.09 4.55
N PHE A 9 -1.28 -8.41 4.35
CA PHE A 9 -2.16 -8.90 5.41
C PHE A 9 -2.76 -10.25 5.03
N THR A 10 -2.79 -11.17 5.98
CA THR A 10 -3.55 -12.44 5.85
C THR A 10 -4.91 -12.33 6.52
N SER A 11 -5.05 -11.42 7.50
CA SER A 11 -6.30 -11.18 8.23
C SER A 11 -7.11 -10.07 7.56
N GLU A 12 -8.35 -10.38 7.18
CA GLU A 12 -9.27 -9.41 6.59
C GLU A 12 -9.59 -8.26 7.57
N GLN A 13 -9.64 -8.53 8.87
CA GLN A 13 -9.93 -7.52 9.90
C GLN A 13 -8.81 -6.48 9.99
N GLU A 14 -7.55 -6.93 10.02
CA GLU A 14 -6.39 -6.03 10.03
C GLU A 14 -6.32 -5.22 8.73
N LEU A 15 -6.58 -5.86 7.60
CA LEU A 15 -6.61 -5.19 6.31
C LEU A 15 -7.66 -4.08 6.29
N LYS A 16 -8.90 -4.36 6.73
CA LYS A 16 -9.97 -3.35 6.80
C LYS A 16 -9.62 -2.19 7.73
N LYS A 17 -8.94 -2.46 8.85
CA LYS A 17 -8.50 -1.42 9.79
C LYS A 17 -7.50 -0.47 9.15
N VAL A 18 -6.49 -1.01 8.45
CA VAL A 18 -5.48 -0.19 7.76
C VAL A 18 -6.07 0.54 6.55
N GLU A 19 -6.97 -0.11 5.81
CA GLU A 19 -7.69 0.53 4.70
C GLU A 19 -8.55 1.70 5.20
N ALA A 20 -9.28 1.54 6.31
CA ALA A 20 -10.06 2.61 6.91
C ALA A 20 -9.19 3.77 7.37
N ASP A 21 -8.02 3.51 7.95
CA ASP A 21 -7.05 4.56 8.34
C ASP A 21 -6.54 5.34 7.11
N LEU A 22 -6.20 4.64 6.03
CA LEU A 22 -5.79 5.26 4.77
C LEU A 22 -6.90 6.11 4.16
N VAL A 23 -8.14 5.63 4.18
CA VAL A 23 -9.31 6.38 3.68
C VAL A 23 -9.57 7.62 4.53
N GLN A 24 -9.46 7.54 5.86
CA GLN A 24 -9.58 8.71 6.75
C GLN A 24 -8.51 9.76 6.46
N LYS A 25 -7.31 9.33 6.05
CA LYS A 25 -6.21 10.21 5.62
C LYS A 25 -6.31 10.62 4.14
N ASN A 26 -7.45 10.36 3.49
CA ASN A 26 -7.76 10.70 2.10
C ASN A 26 -6.87 10.00 1.06
N TYR A 27 -6.33 8.83 1.38
CA TYR A 27 -5.58 7.98 0.44
C TYR A 27 -6.47 6.88 -0.15
N ILE A 28 -6.35 6.70 -1.46
CA ILE A 28 -7.03 5.61 -2.17
C ILE A 28 -6.09 4.41 -2.21
N ALA A 29 -6.39 3.41 -1.39
CA ALA A 29 -5.72 2.13 -1.38
C ALA A 29 -6.47 1.10 -2.23
N TYR A 30 -5.75 0.13 -2.79
CA TYR A 30 -6.33 -1.01 -3.49
C TYR A 30 -5.64 -2.31 -3.09
N ARG A 31 -6.43 -3.38 -3.10
CA ARG A 31 -6.02 -4.73 -2.67
C ARG A 31 -5.55 -5.52 -3.88
N ILE A 32 -4.42 -6.22 -3.76
CA ILE A 32 -4.00 -7.22 -4.73
C ILE A 32 -3.65 -8.54 -4.03
N PRO A 33 -4.01 -9.70 -4.59
CA PRO A 33 -3.55 -10.98 -4.06
C PRO A 33 -2.04 -11.10 -4.23
N ALA A 34 -1.33 -11.54 -3.20
CA ALA A 34 0.09 -11.84 -3.26
C ALA A 34 0.30 -13.15 -4.02
N TRP A 35 0.73 -13.08 -5.29
CA TRP A 35 0.93 -14.28 -6.11
C TRP A 35 1.98 -15.27 -5.56
N LYS A 36 2.92 -14.78 -4.74
CA LYS A 36 3.96 -15.60 -4.12
C LYS A 36 3.59 -16.15 -2.74
N GLU A 37 2.55 -15.62 -2.11
CA GLU A 37 2.17 -15.96 -0.73
C GLU A 37 0.67 -16.20 -0.70
N GLU A 38 0.29 -17.47 -0.81
CA GLU A 38 -1.09 -17.91 -0.85
C GLU A 38 -1.86 -17.41 0.39
N GLY A 39 -3.01 -16.77 0.16
CA GLY A 39 -3.83 -16.19 1.22
C GLY A 39 -3.41 -14.81 1.72
N LYS A 40 -2.30 -14.23 1.26
CA LYS A 40 -1.94 -12.84 1.60
C LYS A 40 -2.50 -11.83 0.60
N ILE A 41 -3.02 -10.73 1.12
CA ILE A 41 -3.51 -9.60 0.36
C ILE A 41 -2.57 -8.42 0.62
N ARG A 42 -2.02 -7.85 -0.45
CA ARG A 42 -1.19 -6.65 -0.38
C ARG A 42 -2.07 -5.42 -0.55
N LEU A 43 -1.83 -4.44 0.30
CA LEU A 43 -2.50 -3.15 0.24
C LEU A 43 -1.56 -2.15 -0.42
N LEU A 44 -1.95 -1.66 -1.59
CA LEU A 44 -1.16 -0.73 -2.41
C LEU A 44 -1.84 0.63 -2.46
N VAL A 45 -1.05 1.71 -2.55
CA VAL A 45 -1.51 3.08 -2.70
C VAL A 45 -0.95 3.67 -3.98
N GLY A 46 -1.86 4.21 -4.80
CA GLY A 46 -1.53 4.92 -6.03
C GLY A 46 -0.95 4.04 -7.15
N ALA A 47 -0.94 4.58 -8.35
CA ALA A 47 -0.31 3.97 -9.52
C ALA A 47 0.54 5.02 -10.23
N PHE A 48 1.85 4.86 -10.14
CA PHE A 48 2.84 5.81 -10.62
C PHE A 48 3.56 5.29 -11.87
N LYS A 49 3.88 6.18 -12.80
CA LYS A 49 4.64 5.83 -14.01
C LYS A 49 6.14 5.65 -13.71
N THR A 50 6.67 6.36 -12.72
CA THR A 50 8.10 6.38 -12.39
C THR A 50 8.34 5.99 -10.94
N VAL A 51 9.52 5.41 -10.66
CA VAL A 51 9.94 5.06 -9.30
C VAL A 51 10.02 6.29 -8.39
N LYS A 52 10.58 7.40 -8.90
CA LYS A 52 10.72 8.66 -8.16
C LYS A 52 9.38 9.23 -7.67
N ALA A 53 8.31 9.06 -8.45
CA ALA A 53 6.98 9.52 -8.05
C ALA A 53 6.41 8.64 -6.93
N ALA A 54 6.61 7.32 -7.01
CA ALA A 54 6.23 6.40 -5.95
C ALA A 54 7.07 6.60 -4.67
N GLU A 55 8.37 6.90 -4.80
CA GLU A 55 9.25 7.20 -3.67
C GLU A 55 8.82 8.47 -2.93
N ARG A 56 8.48 9.54 -3.66
CA ARG A 56 7.92 10.75 -3.03
C ARG A 56 6.65 10.44 -2.24
N GLN A 57 5.77 9.61 -2.79
CA GLN A 57 4.58 9.18 -2.08
C GLN A 57 4.91 8.32 -0.85
N ALA A 58 5.90 7.44 -0.97
CA ALA A 58 6.37 6.62 0.15
C ALA A 58 6.94 7.49 1.29
N VAL A 59 7.68 8.56 1.00
CA VAL A 59 8.16 9.48 2.05
C VAL A 59 6.98 10.10 2.80
N ILE A 60 5.96 10.60 2.09
CA ILE A 60 4.76 11.19 2.71
C ILE A 60 4.01 10.15 3.56
N LEU A 61 3.88 8.92 3.05
CA LEU A 61 3.26 7.82 3.79
C LEU A 61 4.10 7.39 5.01
N GLN A 62 5.41 7.61 4.99
CA GLN A 62 6.28 7.35 6.13
C GLN A 62 6.15 8.42 7.21
N GLU A 63 5.99 9.69 6.83
CA GLU A 63 5.78 10.80 7.76
C GLU A 63 4.46 10.69 8.54
N ILE A 64 3.44 10.05 7.96
CA ILE A 64 2.17 9.76 8.66
C ILE A 64 2.23 8.51 9.55
N GLY A 65 3.40 7.88 9.68
CA GLY A 65 3.64 6.75 10.57
C GLY A 65 3.38 5.37 9.97
N LEU A 66 3.28 5.24 8.64
CA LEU A 66 3.22 3.94 7.97
C LEU A 66 4.63 3.48 7.56
N ASN A 67 4.77 2.20 7.23
CA ASN A 67 6.00 1.63 6.64
C ASN A 67 5.79 1.29 5.15
N PRO A 68 5.74 2.31 4.27
CA PRO A 68 5.53 2.11 2.85
C PRO A 68 6.76 1.50 2.17
N ARG A 69 6.52 0.60 1.22
CA ARG A 69 7.52 0.00 0.36
C ARG A 69 7.17 0.23 -1.10
N VAL A 70 8.07 0.82 -1.87
CA VAL A 70 7.87 0.96 -3.31
C VAL A 70 7.99 -0.40 -3.98
N VAL A 71 6.95 -0.79 -4.72
CA VAL A 71 6.89 -2.06 -5.45
C VAL A 71 6.62 -1.83 -6.93
N ARG A 72 7.16 -2.72 -7.76
CA ARG A 72 6.86 -2.76 -9.19
C ARG A 72 5.65 -3.66 -9.42
N ARG A 73 4.62 -3.08 -10.03
CA ARG A 73 3.44 -3.77 -10.57
C ARG A 73 3.67 -4.14 -12.02
#